data_AF-A0A350I7G3-F1
#
_entry.id   AF-A0A350I7G3-F1
#
_cell.length_a   1.000
_cell.length_b   1.000
_cell.length_c   1.000
_cell.angle_alpha   90.00
_cell.angle_beta   90.00
_cell.angle_gamma   90.00
#
_symmetry.space_group_name_H-M   'P 1'
#
loop_
_entity.id
_entity.type
_entity.pdbx_description
1 polymer ?
#
loop_
_entity_poly.entity_id
_entity_poly.type
_entity_poly.pdbx_seq_one_letter_code
_entity_poly.pdbx_strand_id
1 'polypeptide(L)' 'MAQPQSREDFKDFILRKIGAPVIQINVADEQVEDRVDEAISFWRDYHYNGSQLVYLKHKITQADKDNGYVPLPKGLLG' A
#
# COMPACT_ATOMS: atom_id res chain seq x y z
N MET A 1 16.29 9.61 14.28
CA MET A 1 14.98 10.27 14.20
C MET A 1 13.91 9.25 14.55
N ALA A 2 12.85 9.65 15.24
CA ALA A 2 11.73 8.75 15.52
C ALA A 2 11.13 8.25 14.20
N GLN A 3 10.78 6.97 14.15
CA GLN A 3 10.01 6.42 13.02
C GLN A 3 8.64 7.09 13.02
N PRO A 4 8.16 7.59 11.87
CA PRO A 4 6.81 8.15 11.75
C PRO A 4 5.75 7.20 12.31
N GLN A 5 4.83 7.70 13.14
CA GLN A 5 3.78 6.89 13.77
C GLN A 5 2.40 7.16 13.17
N SER A 6 2.27 8.22 12.38
CA SER A 6 1.08 8.58 11.63
C SER A 6 1.40 8.86 10.17
N ARG A 7 0.36 8.91 9.33
CA ARG A 7 0.50 9.31 7.92
C ARG A 7 1.00 10.75 7.80
N GLU A 8 0.53 11.63 8.68
CA GLU A 8 0.97 13.03 8.74
C GLU A 8 2.47 13.12 9.06
N ASP A 9 2.91 12.39 10.10
CA ASP A 9 4.33 12.34 10.47
C ASP A 9 5.20 11.83 9.30
N PHE A 10 4.66 10.90 8.51
CA PHE A 10 5.36 10.32 7.38
C PHE A 10 5.48 11.32 6.22
N LYS A 11 4.42 12.05 5.89
CA LYS A 11 4.45 13.15 4.92
C LYS A 11 5.45 14.23 5.35
N ASP A 12 5.36 14.69 6.59
CA ASP A 12 6.28 15.69 7.15
C ASP A 12 7.73 15.22 7.13
N PHE A 13 7.96 13.94 7.43
CA PHE A 13 9.27 13.33 7.33
C PHE A 13 9.80 13.36 5.88
N ILE A 14 8.99 13.02 4.88
CA ILE A 14 9.36 13.06 3.47
C ILE A 14 9.63 14.49 3.01
N LEU A 15 8.77 15.46 3.32
CA LEU A 15 8.94 16.86 2.92
C LEU A 15 10.23 17.46 3.53
N ARG A 16 10.53 17.15 4.80
CA ARG A 16 11.81 17.54 5.42
C ARG A 16 13.03 16.91 4.75
N LYS A 17 12.91 15.66 4.29
CA LYS A 17 13.97 14.99 3.52
C LYS A 17 14.20 15.64 2.16
N ILE A 18 13.15 16.20 1.55
CA ILE A 18 13.22 16.91 0.27
C ILE A 18 13.75 18.36 0.44
N GLY A 19 13.63 18.95 1.63
CA GLY A 19 14.24 20.23 1.98
C GLY A 19 13.30 21.25 2.62
N ALA A 20 12.05 20.89 2.92
CA ALA A 20 11.17 21.74 3.71
C ALA A 20 11.73 21.91 5.15
N PRO A 21 11.55 23.09 5.78
CA PRO A 21 10.86 24.28 5.28
C PRO A 21 11.78 25.27 4.55
N VAL A 22 13.06 24.95 4.33
CA VAL A 22 14.03 25.86 3.71
C VAL A 22 13.71 26.07 2.23
N ILE A 23 13.34 24.99 1.53
CA ILE A 23 12.84 25.03 0.16
C ILE A 23 11.32 25.01 0.20
N GLN A 24 10.69 25.91 -0.55
CA GLN A 24 9.25 25.87 -0.77
C GLN A 24 8.92 24.77 -1.79
N ILE A 25 8.27 23.70 -1.33
CA ILE A 25 7.80 22.61 -2.17
C ILE A 25 6.38 22.95 -2.63
N ASN A 26 6.24 23.39 -3.88
CA ASN A 26 4.95 23.83 -4.44
C ASN A 26 4.16 22.66 -5.01
N VAL A 27 3.53 21.89 -4.12
CA VAL A 27 2.59 20.81 -4.45
C VAL A 27 1.34 20.97 -3.59
N ALA A 28 0.18 20.56 -4.12
CA ALA A 28 -1.03 20.47 -3.32
C ALA A 28 -0.98 19.23 -2.40
N ASP A 29 -1.73 19.26 -1.30
CA ASP A 29 -1.77 18.16 -0.34
C ASP A 29 -2.22 16.85 -0.99
N GLU A 30 -3.19 16.90 -1.89
CA GLU A 30 -3.68 15.73 -2.63
C GLU A 30 -2.57 15.10 -3.48
N GLN A 31 -1.68 15.91 -4.08
CA GLN A 31 -0.55 15.40 -4.86
C GLN A 31 0.47 14.68 -3.98
N VAL A 32 0.64 15.12 -2.72
CA VAL A 32 1.49 14.41 -1.75
C VAL A 32 0.87 13.08 -1.37
N GLU A 33 -0.43 13.06 -1.09
CA GLU A 33 -1.16 11.84 -0.73
C GLU A 33 -1.13 10.80 -1.86
N ASP A 34 -1.41 11.22 -3.10
CA ASP A 34 -1.37 10.35 -4.27
C ASP A 34 0.02 9.73 -4.45
N ARG A 35 1.08 10.53 -4.29
CA ARG A 35 2.46 10.05 -4.41
C ARG A 35 2.86 9.10 -3.30
N VAL A 36 2.36 9.30 -2.09
CA VAL A 36 2.58 8.36 -0.97
C VAL A 36 1.88 7.04 -1.27
N ASP A 37 0.61 7.06 -1.72
CA ASP A 37 -0.15 5.84 -2.02
C ASP A 37 0.46 5.06 -3.18
N GLU A 38 0.83 5.74 -4.26
CA GLU A 38 1.50 5.11 -5.39
C GLU A 38 2.84 4.49 -4.95
N ALA A 39 3.66 5.20 -4.19
CA ALA A 39 4.93 4.65 -3.69
C ALA A 39 4.74 3.39 -2.85
N ILE A 40 3.70 3.35 -2.00
CA ILE A 40 3.37 2.16 -1.21
C ILE A 40 2.87 1.02 -2.12
N SER A 41 2.08 1.32 -3.15
CA SER A 41 1.64 0.31 -4.13
C SER A 41 2.84 -0.32 -4.83
N PHE A 42 3.74 0.51 -5.38
CA PHE A 42 4.98 0.03 -6.02
C PHE A 42 5.84 -0.80 -5.05
N TRP A 43 5.93 -0.40 -3.79
CA TRP A 43 6.66 -1.19 -2.79
C TRP A 43 6.03 -2.58 -2.58
N ARG A 44 4.70 -2.68 -2.50
CA ARG A 44 4.02 -3.99 -2.37
C ARG A 44 4.28 -4.91 -3.55
N ASP A 45 4.27 -4.37 -4.76
CA ASP A 45 4.36 -5.15 -5.98
C ASP A 45 5.80 -5.58 -6.30
N TYR A 46 6.79 -4.72 -6.03
CA TYR A 46 8.17 -4.91 -6.50
C TYR A 46 9.20 -5.16 -5.40
N HIS A 47 8.87 -4.94 -4.13
CA HIS A 47 9.82 -5.20 -3.04
C HIS A 47 9.60 -6.59 -2.46
N TYR A 48 10.69 -7.32 -2.19
CA TYR A 48 10.62 -8.68 -1.63
C TYR A 48 9.83 -8.77 -0.32
N ASN A 49 9.96 -7.76 0.55
CA ASN A 49 9.19 -7.64 1.80
C ASN A 49 7.80 -6.99 1.63
N GLY A 50 7.45 -6.57 0.41
CA GLY A 50 6.18 -5.93 0.08
C GLY A 50 5.03 -6.93 -0.11
N SER A 51 5.38 -8.18 -0.38
CA SER A 51 4.45 -9.29 -0.55
C SER A 51 4.98 -10.53 0.17
N GLN A 52 4.09 -11.49 0.42
CA GLN A 52 4.48 -12.80 0.95
C GLN A 52 3.68 -13.88 0.26
N LEU A 53 4.34 -15.00 -0.05
CA LEU A 53 3.66 -16.18 -0.54
C LEU A 53 2.79 -16.76 0.57
N VAL A 54 1.51 -16.98 0.26
CA VAL A 54 0.56 -17.63 1.17
C VAL A 54 -0.12 -18.79 0.47
N TYR A 55 -0.47 -19.82 1.24
CA TYR A 55 -1.30 -20.93 0.77
C TYR A 55 -2.70 -20.76 1.32
N LEU A 56 -3.70 -20.79 0.43
CA LEU A 56 -5.10 -20.75 0.82
C LEU A 56 -5.69 -22.16 0.76
N LYS A 57 -6.35 -22.56 1.84
CA LYS A 57 -7.12 -23.81 1.89
C LYS A 57 -8.61 -23.48 1.85
N HIS A 58 -9.26 -23.86 0.76
CA HIS A 58 -10.71 -23.72 0.60
C HIS A 58 -11.37 -25.09 0.47
N LYS A 59 -12.48 -25.32 1.21
CA LYS A 59 -13.29 -26.53 1.07
C LYS A 59 -14.39 -26.26 0.07
N ILE A 60 -14.40 -27.00 -1.05
CA ILE A 60 -15.44 -26.88 -2.07
C ILE A 60 -16.82 -27.18 -1.47
N THR A 61 -17.73 -26.22 -1.62
CA THR A 61 -19.13 -26.29 -1.20
C THR A 61 -20.05 -26.57 -2.40
N GLN A 62 -21.33 -26.86 -2.15
CA GLN A 62 -22.29 -27.00 -3.24
C GLN A 62 -22.51 -25.67 -3.97
N ALA A 63 -22.55 -24.54 -3.24
CA ALA A 63 -22.65 -23.22 -3.84
C ALA A 63 -21.49 -22.91 -4.80
N ASP A 64 -20.26 -23.32 -4.48
CA ASP A 64 -19.12 -23.15 -5.40
C ASP A 64 -19.32 -23.94 -6.71
N LYS A 65 -19.93 -25.12 -6.64
CA LYS A 65 -20.24 -25.93 -7.83
C LYS A 65 -21.35 -25.29 -8.66
N ASP A 66 -22.39 -24.79 -8.01
CA ASP A 66 -23.53 -24.17 -8.66
C ASP A 66 -23.12 -22.85 -9.33
N ASN A 67 -22.22 -22.09 -8.68
CA ASN A 67 -21.68 -20.82 -9.18
C ASN A 67 -20.57 -20.98 -10.22
N GLY A 68 -19.80 -22.09 -10.15
CA GLY A 68 -18.65 -22.33 -11.02
C GLY A 68 -17.39 -21.52 -10.65
N TYR A 69 -17.37 -20.86 -9.50
CA TYR A 69 -16.22 -20.09 -9.01
C TYR A 69 -16.09 -20.18 -7.49
N VAL A 70 -14.90 -19.85 -6.98
CA VAL A 70 -14.61 -19.71 -5.54
C VAL A 70 -14.23 -18.25 -5.25
N PRO A 71 -14.83 -17.59 -4.24
CA PRO A 71 -14.45 -16.24 -3.87
C PRO A 71 -13.05 -16.21 -3.24
N LEU A 72 -12.20 -15.31 -3.71
CA LEU A 72 -10.87 -15.08 -3.13
C LEU A 72 -10.92 -13.92 -2.12
N PRO A 73 -10.14 -13.98 -1.01
CA PRO A 73 -9.95 -12.86 -0.10
C PRO A 73 -9.47 -11.60 -0.82
N LYS A 74 -9.98 -10.44 -0.39
CA LYS A 74 -9.48 -9.14 -0.85
C LYS A 74 -8.06 -8.94 -0.30
N GLY A 75 -7.11 -8.59 -1.17
CA GLY A 75 -5.72 -8.35 -0.80
C GLY A 75 -4.71 -9.44 -1.21
N LEU A 76 -5.15 -10.47 -1.94
CA LEU A 76 -4.20 -11.30 -2.69
C LEU A 76 -3.63 -10.49 -3.86
N LEU A 77 -2.32 -10.57 -4.05
CA LEU A 77 -1.67 -10.12 -5.27
C LEU A 77 -1.85 -11.23 -6.33
N GLY A 78 -2.22 -10.83 -7.55
CA GLY A 78 -2.55 -11.71 -8.67
C GLY A 78 -1.43 -11.84 -9.67
#